data_AF-A0A1F3NTV7-F1
#
_entry.id   AF-A0A1F3NTV7-F1
#
_cell.length_a   1.000
_cell.length_b   1.000
_cell.length_c   1.000
_cell.angle_alpha   90.00
_cell.angle_beta   90.00
_cell.angle_gamma   90.00
#
_symmetry.space_group_name_H-M   'P 1'
#
loop_
_entity.id
_entity.type
_entity.pdbx_description
1 polymer ?
#
loop_
_entity_poly.entity_id
_entity_poly.type
_entity_poly.pdbx_seq_one_letter_code
_entity_poly.pdbx_strand_id
1 'polypeptide(L)'
;MTLSLTKKYLAITIIVLFTLIPVKVTGQEYAIGADLSFLKSAEDRGFAFRENDSMKKGLLIFRDHGYNWIRLRLFNSPTTLPNNLEYTIKLARDAKELGFKFLLDYHYSDTWADPGKQYIPKAWEKMSHNELVKAVYDYTSETIKAFRNAGAMPEMVQIGNEVINGMLWPDGRLPENEAGQPVITLMNRETYYL
;
A
#
# COMPACT_ATOMS: atom_id res chain seq x y z
N MET A 1 58.56 -12.38 -15.88
CA MET A 1 57.78 -11.49 -16.76
C MET A 1 57.29 -10.30 -15.93
N THR A 2 58.08 -9.23 -15.87
CA THR A 2 57.84 -8.06 -15.00
C THR A 2 56.88 -7.08 -15.69
N LEU A 3 55.74 -6.78 -15.07
CA LEU A 3 54.85 -5.70 -15.54
C LEU A 3 55.60 -4.37 -15.56
N SER A 4 55.50 -3.60 -16.67
CA SER A 4 56.17 -2.31 -16.78
C SER A 4 55.66 -1.33 -15.71
N LEU A 5 56.55 -0.42 -15.27
CA LEU A 5 56.28 0.55 -14.21
C LEU A 5 54.96 1.31 -14.44
N THR A 6 54.69 1.70 -15.69
CA THR A 6 53.44 2.34 -16.16
C THR A 6 52.18 1.50 -15.93
N LYS A 7 52.23 0.18 -16.09
CA LYS A 7 51.08 -0.70 -15.80
C LYS A 7 50.81 -0.81 -14.31
N LYS A 8 51.85 -0.70 -13.46
CA LYS A 8 51.71 -0.66 -12.00
C LYS A 8 51.06 0.64 -11.53
N TYR A 9 51.48 1.79 -12.05
CA TYR A 9 50.84 3.07 -11.71
C TYR A 9 49.39 3.14 -12.19
N LEU A 10 49.09 2.66 -13.40
CA LEU A 10 47.71 2.60 -13.90
C LEU A 10 46.80 1.71 -13.02
N ALA A 11 47.31 0.54 -12.58
CA ALA A 11 46.58 -0.34 -11.67
C ALA A 11 46.35 0.31 -10.30
N ILE A 12 47.35 1.03 -9.76
CA ILE A 12 47.23 1.77 -8.50
C ILE A 12 46.21 2.91 -8.62
N THR A 13 46.20 3.65 -9.73
CA THR A 13 45.22 4.73 -9.96
C THR A 13 43.78 4.19 -10.06
N ILE A 14 43.56 3.04 -10.72
CA ILE A 14 42.24 2.41 -10.82
C ILE A 14 41.75 1.92 -9.44
N ILE A 15 42.63 1.36 -8.62
CA ILE A 15 42.29 0.89 -7.26
C ILE A 15 41.90 2.08 -6.36
N VAL A 16 42.66 3.18 -6.42
CA VAL A 16 42.34 4.40 -5.66
C VAL A 16 41.01 5.02 -6.10
N LEU A 17 40.70 4.99 -7.42
CA LEU A 17 39.41 5.47 -7.94
C LEU A 17 38.23 4.62 -7.43
N PHE A 18 38.41 3.31 -7.26
CA PHE A 18 37.38 2.42 -6.71
C PHE A 18 37.15 2.61 -5.20
N THR A 19 38.18 3.00 -4.44
CA THR A 19 38.05 3.24 -2.99
C THR A 19 37.35 4.55 -2.62
N LEU A 20 37.17 5.46 -3.59
CA LEU A 20 36.50 6.74 -3.39
C LEU A 20 35.00 6.70 -3.68
N ILE A 21 34.43 5.53 -4.00
CA ILE A 21 32.99 5.37 -4.16
C ILE A 21 32.39 5.23 -2.74
N PRO A 22 31.66 6.23 -2.23
CA PRO A 22 30.98 6.07 -0.95
C PRO A 22 29.95 4.96 -1.10
N VAL A 23 30.21 3.81 -0.48
CA VAL A 23 29.18 2.79 -0.26
C VAL A 23 28.19 3.43 0.72
N LYS A 24 27.02 3.83 0.23
CA LYS A 24 25.91 4.19 1.10
C LYS A 24 25.50 2.93 1.87
N VAL A 25 26.02 2.80 3.08
CA VAL A 25 25.47 1.87 4.07
C VAL A 25 24.13 2.44 4.50
N THR A 26 23.07 2.09 3.78
CA THR A 26 21.71 2.44 4.19
C THR A 26 21.30 1.44 5.26
N GLY A 27 21.16 1.90 6.51
CA GLY A 27 20.46 1.12 7.53
C GLY A 27 19.02 0.82 7.10
N GLN A 28 18.38 -0.14 7.76
CA GLN A 28 16.96 -0.44 7.53
C GLN A 28 16.14 0.84 7.70
N GLU A 29 15.47 1.29 6.64
CA GLU A 29 14.59 2.45 6.72
C GLU A 29 13.29 2.04 7.42
N TYR A 30 13.04 2.62 8.59
CA TYR A 30 11.80 2.39 9.33
C TYR A 30 10.60 2.99 8.60
N ALA A 31 9.45 2.31 8.68
CA ALA A 31 8.19 2.86 8.22
C ALA A 31 7.59 3.77 9.29
N ILE A 32 7.73 5.09 9.13
CA ILE A 32 7.07 6.11 9.95
C ILE A 32 5.86 6.59 9.15
N GLY A 33 4.71 5.99 9.45
CA GLY A 33 3.52 6.12 8.64
C GLY A 33 2.29 6.64 9.37
N ALA A 34 1.37 7.22 8.61
CA ALA A 34 0.03 7.59 9.06
C ALA A 34 -1.02 7.05 8.08
N ASP A 35 -2.20 6.71 8.59
CA ASP A 35 -3.36 6.45 7.73
C ASP A 35 -4.02 7.77 7.35
N LEU A 36 -3.92 8.11 6.06
CA LEU A 36 -4.36 9.41 5.53
C LEU A 36 -5.57 9.26 4.60
N SER A 37 -6.30 8.15 4.69
CA SER A 37 -7.33 7.78 3.72
C SER A 37 -8.47 8.82 3.58
N PHE A 38 -8.69 9.69 4.56
CA PHE A 38 -9.67 10.80 4.46
C PHE A 38 -9.08 12.17 4.20
N LEU A 39 -7.76 12.29 4.07
CA LEU A 39 -7.07 13.56 3.97
C LEU A 39 -7.60 14.38 2.79
N LYS A 40 -7.56 13.81 1.58
CA LYS A 40 -8.05 14.49 0.38
C LYS A 40 -9.52 14.86 0.47
N SER A 41 -10.37 13.96 0.99
CA SER A 41 -11.80 14.26 1.20
C SER A 41 -12.04 15.38 2.21
N ALA A 42 -11.19 15.53 3.23
CA ALA A 42 -11.28 16.67 4.14
C ALA A 42 -10.91 17.97 3.41
N GLU A 43 -9.79 17.99 2.69
CA GLU A 43 -9.35 19.16 1.92
C GLU A 43 -10.36 19.57 0.85
N ASP A 44 -10.91 18.62 0.09
CA ASP A 44 -11.91 18.86 -0.95
C ASP A 44 -13.24 19.41 -0.36
N ARG A 45 -13.50 19.15 0.92
CA ARG A 45 -14.65 19.71 1.67
C ARG A 45 -14.33 21.05 2.36
N GLY A 46 -13.17 21.63 2.08
CA GLY A 46 -12.77 22.94 2.61
C GLY A 46 -12.13 22.91 4.00
N PHE A 47 -11.80 21.74 4.55
CA PHE A 47 -11.00 21.69 5.77
C PHE A 47 -9.57 22.17 5.47
N ALA A 48 -9.12 23.17 6.22
CA ALA A 48 -7.77 23.71 6.11
C ALA A 48 -6.90 23.18 7.27
N PHE A 49 -5.87 22.41 6.93
CA PHE A 49 -4.80 22.09 7.88
C PHE A 49 -3.84 23.27 8.00
N ARG A 50 -3.27 23.48 9.20
CA ARG A 50 -2.38 24.60 9.48
C ARG A 50 -1.14 24.14 10.22
N GLU A 51 -0.02 24.80 9.93
CA GLU A 51 1.25 24.70 10.64
C GLU A 51 1.74 26.13 10.88
N ASN A 52 2.03 26.49 12.14
CA ASN A 52 2.43 27.85 12.54
C ASN A 52 1.50 28.94 11.96
N ASP A 53 0.18 28.75 12.15
CA ASP A 53 -0.91 29.60 11.63
C ASP A 53 -1.01 29.73 10.09
N SER A 54 -0.14 29.06 9.33
CA SER A 54 -0.16 29.06 7.87
C SER A 54 -0.89 27.83 7.34
N MET A 55 -1.79 28.03 6.37
CA MET A 55 -2.46 26.91 5.70
C MET A 55 -1.44 26.08 4.92
N LYS A 56 -1.53 24.76 5.03
CA LYS A 56 -0.60 23.84 4.36
C LYS A 56 -1.31 22.53 4.03
N LYS A 57 -0.92 21.92 2.89
CA LYS A 57 -1.44 20.61 2.48
C LYS A 57 -1.04 19.55 3.49
N GLY A 58 -1.97 18.66 3.86
CA GLY A 58 -1.72 17.69 4.92
C GLY A 58 -0.52 16.79 4.63
N LEU A 59 -0.37 16.31 3.40
CA LEU A 59 0.78 15.48 3.02
C LEU A 59 2.13 16.21 3.22
N LEU A 60 2.18 17.52 2.95
CA LEU A 60 3.39 18.31 3.20
C LEU A 60 3.67 18.45 4.69
N ILE A 61 2.64 18.59 5.53
CA ILE A 61 2.80 18.60 6.98
C ILE A 61 3.40 17.26 7.43
N PHE A 62 2.81 16.12 7.04
CA PHE A 62 3.35 14.81 7.42
C PHE A 62 4.80 14.62 6.95
N ARG A 63 5.11 14.99 5.71
CA ARG A 63 6.46 14.88 5.16
C ARG A 63 7.47 15.71 5.96
N ASP A 64 7.12 16.96 6.24
CA ASP A 64 8.02 17.90 6.92
C ASP A 64 8.23 17.53 8.40
N HIS A 65 7.34 16.71 8.96
CA HIS A 65 7.46 16.08 10.28
C HIS A 65 8.06 14.66 10.27
N GLY A 66 8.69 14.27 9.16
CA GLY A 66 9.50 13.05 9.09
C GLY A 66 8.74 11.76 8.78
N TYR A 67 7.46 11.84 8.40
CA TYR A 67 6.74 10.66 7.91
C TYR A 67 7.22 10.32 6.49
N ASN A 68 7.46 9.04 6.26
CA ASN A 68 7.93 8.50 4.98
C ASN A 68 6.99 7.43 4.40
N TRP A 69 5.95 7.04 5.13
CA TRP A 69 4.90 6.14 4.64
C TRP A 69 3.49 6.73 4.79
N ILE A 70 2.59 6.31 3.91
CA ILE A 70 1.16 6.50 4.08
C ILE A 70 0.43 5.15 3.96
N ARG A 71 -0.65 5.01 4.70
CA ARG A 71 -1.60 3.90 4.59
C ARG A 71 -2.90 4.41 4.01
N LEU A 72 -3.41 3.77 2.95
CA LEU A 72 -4.71 4.12 2.35
C LEU A 72 -5.63 2.92 2.26
N ARG A 73 -6.83 3.09 2.80
CA ARG A 73 -7.95 2.15 2.67
C ARG A 73 -8.51 2.16 1.25
N LEU A 74 -8.95 0.99 0.80
CA LEU A 74 -9.69 0.81 -0.45
C LEU A 74 -10.92 -0.06 -0.19
N PHE A 75 -12.09 0.52 -0.45
CA PHE A 75 -13.39 -0.15 -0.46
C PHE A 75 -13.73 -0.57 -1.90
N ASN A 76 -14.57 -1.59 -2.05
CA ASN A 76 -14.95 -2.13 -3.35
C ASN A 76 -15.83 -1.13 -4.13
N SER A 77 -17.04 -0.87 -3.66
CA SER A 77 -17.99 0.04 -4.29
C SER A 77 -18.67 0.95 -3.26
N PRO A 78 -17.91 1.80 -2.54
CA PRO A 78 -18.46 2.62 -1.47
C PRO A 78 -19.42 3.70 -2.02
N THR A 79 -20.53 3.93 -1.31
CA THR A 79 -21.53 4.95 -1.68
C THR A 79 -21.45 6.21 -0.82
N THR A 80 -21.00 6.07 0.43
CA THR A 80 -20.93 7.18 1.41
C THR A 80 -19.51 7.50 1.86
N LEU A 81 -18.55 6.63 1.53
CA LEU A 81 -17.14 6.78 1.87
C LEU A 81 -16.34 7.14 0.61
N PRO A 82 -15.34 8.03 0.71
CA PRO A 82 -14.57 8.48 -0.45
C PRO A 82 -13.64 7.42 -1.04
N ASN A 83 -13.28 6.36 -0.29
CA ASN A 83 -12.17 5.46 -0.62
C ASN A 83 -12.46 4.42 -1.71
N ASN A 84 -12.96 4.87 -2.85
CA ASN A 84 -12.99 4.07 -4.08
C ASN A 84 -11.61 4.12 -4.79
N LEU A 85 -11.46 3.31 -5.84
CA LEU A 85 -10.21 3.18 -6.58
C LEU A 85 -9.69 4.51 -7.15
N GLU A 86 -10.55 5.32 -7.76
CA GLU A 86 -10.15 6.60 -8.36
C GLU A 86 -9.61 7.56 -7.31
N TYR A 87 -10.34 7.73 -6.20
CA TYR A 87 -9.94 8.59 -5.10
C TYR A 87 -8.61 8.12 -4.50
N THR A 88 -8.47 6.82 -4.23
CA THR A 88 -7.28 6.26 -3.59
C THR A 88 -6.06 6.35 -4.51
N ILE A 89 -6.21 6.15 -5.83
CA ILE A 89 -5.13 6.38 -6.81
C ILE A 89 -4.66 7.83 -6.78
N LYS A 90 -5.58 8.81 -6.78
CA LYS A 90 -5.19 10.23 -6.77
C LYS A 90 -4.36 10.57 -5.53
N LEU A 91 -4.83 10.17 -4.35
CA LEU A 91 -4.10 10.43 -3.11
C LEU A 91 -2.76 9.68 -3.04
N ALA A 92 -2.69 8.45 -3.55
CA ALA A 92 -1.43 7.69 -3.61
C ALA A 92 -0.41 8.35 -4.55
N ARG A 93 -0.86 8.87 -5.70
CA ARG A 93 -0.01 9.64 -6.61
C ARG A 93 0.54 10.89 -5.97
N ASP A 94 -0.32 11.71 -5.37
CA ASP A 94 0.06 12.96 -4.71
C ASP A 94 1.10 12.70 -3.61
N ALA A 95 0.96 11.60 -2.85
CA ALA A 95 1.93 11.21 -1.84
C ALA A 95 3.25 10.73 -2.44
N LYS A 96 3.23 9.95 -3.53
CA LYS A 96 4.45 9.50 -4.20
C LYS A 96 5.24 10.64 -4.82
N GLU A 97 4.58 11.65 -5.36
CA GLU A 97 5.22 12.89 -5.84
C GLU A 97 5.99 13.62 -4.72
N LEU A 98 5.59 13.39 -3.46
CA LEU A 98 6.26 13.92 -2.26
C LEU A 98 7.28 12.95 -1.63
N GLY A 99 7.50 11.78 -2.24
CA GLY A 99 8.47 10.78 -1.80
C GLY A 99 7.96 9.78 -0.76
N PHE A 100 6.66 9.73 -0.47
CA PHE A 100 6.11 8.72 0.42
C PHE A 100 6.12 7.32 -0.22
N LYS A 101 6.37 6.31 0.61
CA LYS A 101 5.97 4.93 0.35
C LYS A 101 4.51 4.71 0.75
N PHE A 102 3.86 3.72 0.18
CA PHE A 102 2.43 3.52 0.23
C PHE A 102 2.07 2.07 0.62
N LEU A 103 1.29 1.92 1.68
CA LEU A 103 0.60 0.69 2.07
C LEU A 103 -0.87 0.76 1.64
N LEU A 104 -1.26 -0.10 0.70
CA LEU A 104 -2.65 -0.27 0.27
C LEU A 104 -3.38 -1.27 1.17
N ASP A 105 -4.47 -0.84 1.79
CA ASP A 105 -5.31 -1.67 2.65
C ASP A 105 -6.64 -2.02 1.96
N TYR A 106 -6.78 -3.28 1.54
CA TYR A 106 -8.04 -3.77 1.02
C TYR A 106 -9.00 -4.12 2.14
N HIS A 107 -10.15 -3.46 2.15
CA HIS A 107 -11.23 -3.85 3.05
C HIS A 107 -12.08 -5.02 2.51
N TYR A 108 -12.08 -5.25 1.20
CA TYR A 108 -12.98 -6.20 0.53
C TYR A 108 -14.45 -6.06 0.97
N SER A 109 -14.88 -4.81 1.19
CA SER A 109 -16.21 -4.42 1.61
C SER A 109 -16.54 -3.07 0.97
N ASP A 110 -17.82 -2.75 0.85
CA ASP A 110 -18.29 -1.42 0.42
C ASP A 110 -18.24 -0.39 1.57
N THR A 111 -17.95 -0.85 2.78
CA THR A 111 -17.87 -0.05 4.01
C THR A 111 -16.74 -0.57 4.90
N TRP A 112 -16.68 -0.08 6.13
CA TRP A 112 -15.73 -0.53 7.14
C TRP A 112 -15.76 -2.05 7.32
N ALA A 113 -14.56 -2.62 7.38
CA ALA A 113 -14.31 -4.00 7.76
C ALA A 113 -13.51 -3.97 9.06
N ASP A 114 -13.99 -4.66 10.08
CA ASP A 114 -13.45 -4.70 11.44
C ASP A 114 -13.73 -6.10 12.06
N PRO A 115 -13.24 -6.43 13.26
CA PRO A 115 -13.43 -7.77 13.83
C PRO A 115 -14.90 -8.17 14.04
N GLY A 116 -15.82 -7.20 14.12
CA GLY A 116 -17.25 -7.44 14.26
C GLY A 116 -18.04 -7.33 12.95
N LYS A 117 -17.45 -6.82 11.88
CA LYS A 117 -18.11 -6.53 10.60
C LYS A 117 -17.18 -6.86 9.44
N GLN A 118 -17.54 -7.87 8.65
CA GLN A 118 -16.81 -8.25 7.43
C GLN A 118 -17.80 -8.44 6.28
N TYR A 119 -18.63 -7.43 6.01
CA TYR A 119 -19.71 -7.53 5.02
C TYR A 119 -19.18 -7.77 3.61
N ILE A 120 -19.78 -8.73 2.92
CA ILE A 120 -19.55 -8.93 1.50
C ILE A 120 -20.03 -7.68 0.71
N PRO A 121 -19.27 -7.22 -0.31
CA PRO A 121 -19.72 -6.17 -1.21
C PRO A 121 -21.06 -6.53 -1.87
N LYS A 122 -21.90 -5.53 -2.10
CA LYS A 122 -23.24 -5.73 -2.67
C LYS A 122 -23.20 -6.41 -4.05
N ALA A 123 -22.16 -6.13 -4.83
CA ALA A 123 -21.94 -6.75 -6.14
C ALA A 123 -21.68 -8.27 -6.06
N TRP A 124 -21.29 -8.78 -4.89
CA TRP A 124 -20.85 -10.16 -4.68
C TRP A 124 -21.81 -10.99 -3.80
N GLU A 125 -22.83 -10.39 -3.19
CA GLU A 125 -23.77 -11.03 -2.24
C GLU A 125 -24.42 -12.35 -2.72
N LYS A 126 -24.58 -12.52 -4.04
CA LYS A 126 -25.26 -13.68 -4.66
C LYS A 126 -24.30 -14.66 -5.33
N MET A 127 -23.00 -14.42 -5.24
CA MET A 127 -21.99 -15.30 -5.82
C MET A 127 -21.88 -16.59 -5.01
N SER A 128 -21.69 -17.72 -5.70
CA SER A 128 -21.19 -18.94 -5.08
C SER A 128 -19.76 -18.74 -4.56
N HIS A 129 -19.28 -19.64 -3.70
CA HIS A 129 -17.91 -19.60 -3.18
C HIS A 129 -16.85 -19.48 -4.30
N ASN A 130 -16.95 -20.28 -5.35
CA ASN A 130 -15.99 -20.24 -6.46
C ASN A 130 -16.04 -18.92 -7.25
N GLU A 131 -17.24 -18.36 -7.43
CA GLU A 131 -17.40 -17.05 -8.06
C GLU A 131 -16.83 -15.94 -7.18
N LEU A 132 -17.00 -16.03 -5.86
CA LEU A 132 -16.44 -15.08 -4.90
C LEU A 132 -14.91 -15.12 -4.89
N VAL A 133 -14.29 -16.30 -4.87
CA VAL A 133 -12.82 -16.46 -4.99
C VAL A 133 -12.31 -15.81 -6.27
N LYS A 134 -13.00 -16.03 -7.40
CA LYS A 134 -12.66 -15.39 -8.66
C LYS A 134 -12.82 -13.86 -8.59
N ALA A 135 -13.90 -13.37 -8.02
CA ALA A 135 -14.16 -11.94 -7.90
C ALA A 135 -13.11 -11.21 -7.05
N VAL A 136 -12.66 -11.83 -5.94
CA VAL A 136 -11.56 -11.32 -5.11
C VAL A 136 -10.26 -11.25 -5.92
N TYR A 137 -9.91 -12.32 -6.63
CA TYR A 137 -8.71 -12.34 -7.47
C TYR A 137 -8.75 -11.27 -8.56
N ASP A 138 -9.85 -11.19 -9.32
CA ASP A 138 -10.01 -10.24 -10.41
C ASP A 138 -9.93 -8.80 -9.87
N TYR A 139 -10.67 -8.49 -8.80
CA TYR A 139 -10.69 -7.17 -8.19
C TYR A 139 -9.29 -6.74 -7.73
N THR A 140 -8.56 -7.61 -7.04
CA THR A 140 -7.19 -7.32 -6.59
C THR A 140 -6.24 -7.13 -7.78
N SER A 141 -6.32 -8.02 -8.78
CA SER A 141 -5.48 -7.92 -9.99
C SER A 141 -5.73 -6.63 -10.77
N GLU A 142 -7.00 -6.28 -11.00
CA GLU A 142 -7.40 -5.10 -11.76
C GLU A 142 -7.06 -3.80 -11.04
N THR A 143 -7.30 -3.74 -9.73
CA THR A 143 -6.97 -2.54 -8.93
C THR A 143 -5.46 -2.33 -8.84
N ILE A 144 -4.65 -3.38 -8.62
CA ILE A 144 -3.18 -3.29 -8.67
C ILE A 144 -2.69 -2.84 -10.05
N LYS A 145 -3.25 -3.38 -11.14
CA LYS A 145 -2.94 -2.91 -12.51
C LYS A 145 -3.29 -1.43 -12.69
N ALA A 146 -4.40 -0.97 -12.14
CA ALA A 146 -4.80 0.43 -12.20
C ALA A 146 -3.81 1.34 -11.43
N PHE A 147 -3.40 0.96 -10.21
CA PHE A 147 -2.36 1.68 -9.47
C PHE A 147 -1.05 1.74 -10.26
N ARG A 148 -0.60 0.62 -10.81
CA ARG A 148 0.62 0.56 -11.64
C ARG A 148 0.53 1.49 -12.85
N ASN A 149 -0.57 1.42 -13.61
CA ASN A 149 -0.78 2.24 -14.80
C ASN A 149 -0.83 3.74 -14.47
N ALA A 150 -1.27 4.09 -13.27
CA ALA A 150 -1.31 5.46 -12.77
C ALA A 150 0.03 5.92 -12.15
N GLY A 151 1.07 5.09 -12.13
CA GLY A 151 2.35 5.40 -11.48
C GLY A 151 2.28 5.41 -9.96
N ALA A 152 1.28 4.73 -9.37
CA ALA A 152 0.94 4.75 -7.95
C ALA A 152 1.07 3.37 -7.28
N MET A 153 1.97 2.52 -7.75
CA MET A 153 2.13 1.16 -7.24
C MET A 153 2.43 1.14 -5.73
N PRO A 154 1.67 0.40 -4.90
CA PRO A 154 1.97 0.28 -3.47
C PRO A 154 3.27 -0.50 -3.22
N GLU A 155 3.99 -0.13 -2.17
CA GLU A 155 5.13 -0.87 -1.64
C GLU A 155 4.70 -2.04 -0.73
N MET A 156 3.49 -1.96 -0.17
CA MET A 156 2.93 -2.99 0.69
C MET A 156 1.42 -3.10 0.47
N VAL A 157 0.90 -4.32 0.55
CA VAL A 157 -0.53 -4.59 0.44
C VAL A 157 -1.00 -5.36 1.67
N GLN A 158 -2.07 -4.88 2.30
CA GLN A 158 -2.79 -5.60 3.33
C GLN A 158 -4.03 -6.25 2.71
N ILE A 159 -4.13 -7.57 2.85
CA ILE A 159 -5.27 -8.35 2.37
C ILE A 159 -6.30 -8.47 3.47
N GLY A 160 -7.35 -7.66 3.38
CA GLY A 160 -8.40 -7.62 4.38
C GLY A 160 -7.98 -6.79 5.59
N ASN A 161 -8.92 -6.00 6.12
CA ASN A 161 -8.70 -5.24 7.34
C ASN A 161 -9.19 -6.01 8.56
N GLU A 162 -8.33 -6.15 9.57
CA GLU A 162 -8.66 -6.74 10.87
C GLU A 162 -9.41 -8.08 10.76
N VAL A 163 -8.85 -8.97 9.95
CA VAL A 163 -9.45 -10.29 9.59
C VAL A 163 -9.30 -11.36 10.68
N ILE A 164 -9.24 -10.96 11.96
CA ILE A 164 -9.06 -11.88 13.10
C ILE A 164 -10.13 -12.98 13.11
N ASN A 165 -11.32 -12.66 12.63
CA ASN A 165 -12.48 -13.55 12.54
C ASN A 165 -12.82 -13.93 11.08
N GLY A 166 -11.85 -13.80 10.17
CA GLY A 166 -12.02 -14.01 8.72
C GLY A 166 -12.46 -12.74 7.99
N MET A 167 -12.92 -12.90 6.75
CA MET A 167 -13.37 -11.81 5.87
C MET A 167 -14.54 -12.26 5.01
N LEU A 168 -15.21 -11.34 4.31
CA LEU A 168 -16.29 -11.67 3.34
C LEU A 168 -17.36 -12.62 3.93
N TRP A 169 -17.94 -12.24 5.06
CA TRP A 169 -18.92 -13.08 5.75
C TRP A 169 -20.24 -13.19 4.97
N PRO A 170 -20.90 -14.36 5.04
CA PRO A 170 -20.56 -15.52 5.89
C PRO A 170 -19.49 -16.46 5.30
N ASP A 171 -19.15 -16.33 4.01
CA ASP A 171 -18.36 -17.31 3.26
C ASP A 171 -16.94 -17.51 3.82
N GLY A 172 -16.22 -16.42 4.09
CA GLY A 172 -14.87 -16.47 4.64
C GLY A 172 -14.78 -16.30 6.15
N ARG A 173 -15.88 -16.54 6.90
CA ARG A 173 -15.89 -16.39 8.36
C ARG A 173 -15.12 -17.52 9.04
N LEU A 174 -14.27 -17.16 9.99
CA LEU A 174 -13.57 -18.13 10.83
C LEU A 174 -14.50 -18.74 11.88
N PRO A 175 -14.38 -20.05 12.16
CA PRO A 175 -14.94 -20.63 13.38
C PRO A 175 -14.40 -19.90 14.62
N GLU A 176 -15.23 -19.78 15.65
CA GLU A 176 -14.76 -19.31 16.96
C GLU A 176 -13.62 -20.26 17.43
N ASN A 177 -12.44 -19.68 17.68
CA ASN A 177 -11.19 -20.35 18.11
C ASN A 177 -10.29 -20.95 17.00
N GLU A 178 -10.53 -20.69 15.71
CA GLU A 178 -9.60 -21.07 14.64
C GLU A 178 -8.98 -19.83 13.95
N ALA A 179 -8.01 -19.20 14.61
CA ALA A 179 -7.24 -18.14 13.99
C ALA A 179 -6.35 -18.70 12.84
N GLY A 180 -6.65 -18.34 11.59
CA GLY A 180 -5.63 -18.25 10.52
C GLY A 180 -5.70 -19.20 9.30
N GLN A 181 -6.67 -20.11 9.15
CA GLN A 181 -6.66 -21.11 8.06
C GLN A 181 -7.37 -20.70 6.72
N PRO A 182 -8.53 -20.01 6.67
CA PRO A 182 -9.31 -19.71 5.45
C PRO A 182 -8.94 -18.43 4.71
N VAL A 183 -8.18 -17.49 5.29
CA VAL A 183 -7.60 -16.38 4.51
C VAL A 183 -6.74 -16.96 3.37
N ILE A 184 -6.06 -18.09 3.63
CA ILE A 184 -5.28 -18.86 2.65
C ILE A 184 -6.18 -19.58 1.63
N THR A 185 -7.44 -19.86 1.96
CA THR A 185 -8.37 -20.55 1.04
C THR A 185 -9.04 -19.58 0.06
N LEU A 186 -9.39 -18.36 0.52
CA LEU A 186 -9.91 -17.31 -0.36
C LEU A 186 -8.83 -16.70 -1.26
N MET A 187 -7.58 -16.71 -0.79
CA MET A 187 -6.42 -16.32 -1.57
C MET A 187 -5.82 -17.53 -2.27
N ASN A 188 -6.06 -17.70 -3.57
CA ASN A 188 -5.32 -18.72 -4.32
C ASN A 188 -3.79 -18.50 -4.18
N ARG A 189 -2.98 -19.55 -4.36
CA ARG A 189 -1.50 -19.46 -4.27
C ARG A 189 -0.88 -18.43 -5.23
N GLU A 190 -1.57 -18.04 -6.30
CA GLU A 190 -1.09 -17.06 -7.28
C GLU A 190 -1.31 -15.61 -6.82
N THR A 191 -2.25 -15.34 -5.92
CA THR A 191 -2.47 -14.00 -5.34
C THR A 191 -1.31 -13.54 -4.44
N TYR A 192 -0.49 -14.48 -3.95
CA TYR A 192 0.68 -14.20 -3.11
C TYR A 192 1.89 -13.65 -3.90
N TYR A 193 1.85 -13.71 -5.23
CA TYR A 193 2.98 -13.35 -6.10
C TYR A 193 2.68 -12.15 -7.03
N LEU A 194 1.58 -11.42 -6.80
CA LEU A 194 1.29 -10.13 -7.42
C LEU A 194 2.05 -9.00 -6.72
#